data_AF-A0A7G1I8M1-F1
#
_entry.id   AF-A0A7G1I8M1-F1
#
_cell.length_a   1.000
_cell.length_b   1.000
_cell.length_c   1.000
_cell.angle_alpha   90.00
_cell.angle_beta   90.00
_cell.angle_gamma   90.00
#
_symmetry.space_group_name_H-M   'P 1'
#
loop_
_entity.id
_entity.type
_entity.pdbx_description
1 polymer ?
#
loop_
_entity_poly.entity_id
_entity_poly.type
_entity_poly.pdbx_seq_one_letter_code
_entity_poly.pdbx_strand_id
1 'polypeptide(L)'
;MSSGYSYRMAQKPVANALTLELEPVVEENMARHLDTEDIWFAHDYVPFDRGENFAFLGGRDWDPSQATLPRVITDACEILLILKDNLAGHHRELVEHFILEEWWGRWLGRWTAEEHLHAIALREYLVVTREVDPVANEEVRVQHVMKGYRADAYTQVETLVYMAFYERSLPCSAKIWPHRSRSRSWPG
;
A
#
# COMPACT_ATOMS: atom_id res chain seq x y z
N MET A 1 -12.34 -0.08 -33.81
CA MET A 1 -11.56 1.13 -33.48
C MET A 1 -11.17 1.05 -32.01
N SER A 2 -9.99 0.49 -31.71
CA SER A 2 -9.49 0.37 -30.33
C SER A 2 -8.54 1.53 -30.08
N SER A 3 -9.03 2.57 -29.39
CA SER A 3 -8.20 3.64 -28.84
C SER A 3 -8.02 3.31 -27.36
N GLY A 4 -6.89 2.73 -26.99
CA GLY A 4 -6.72 2.16 -25.64
C GLY A 4 -5.31 2.19 -25.05
N TYR A 5 -4.29 2.52 -25.83
CA TYR A 5 -2.96 2.79 -25.28
C TYR A 5 -2.66 4.28 -25.41
N SER A 6 -2.68 4.97 -24.27
CA SER A 6 -2.15 6.32 -24.15
C SER A 6 -0.64 6.26 -24.40
N TYR A 7 -0.23 6.45 -25.66
CA TYR A 7 1.16 6.77 -26.01
C TYR A 7 1.43 8.25 -25.65
N ARG A 8 1.30 8.61 -24.37
CA ARG A 8 2.07 9.75 -23.86
C ARG A 8 3.47 9.21 -23.60
N MET A 9 4.45 9.67 -24.38
CA MET A 9 5.85 9.52 -23.98
C MET A 9 5.97 10.01 -22.55
N ALA A 10 6.48 9.17 -21.64
CA ALA A 10 6.67 9.55 -20.24
C ALA A 10 7.62 10.75 -20.18
N GLN A 11 7.06 11.96 -20.11
CA GLN A 11 7.81 13.18 -19.90
C GLN A 11 8.07 13.29 -18.42
N LYS A 12 9.34 13.52 -18.06
CA LYS A 12 9.70 13.79 -16.68
C LYS A 12 8.94 15.04 -16.21
N PRO A 13 8.12 14.95 -15.15
CA PRO A 13 7.45 16.12 -14.61
C PRO A 13 8.50 17.14 -14.16
N VAL A 14 8.23 18.42 -14.41
CA VAL A 14 9.10 19.54 -14.01
C VAL A 14 8.38 20.32 -12.92
N ALA A 15 9.13 20.75 -11.91
CA ALA A 15 8.60 21.54 -10.80
C ALA A 15 7.88 22.79 -11.32
N ASN A 16 6.60 22.94 -10.98
CA ASN A 16 5.84 24.15 -11.25
C ASN A 16 5.77 25.03 -9.99
N ALA A 17 5.11 26.18 -10.08
CA ALA A 17 5.00 27.12 -8.96
C ALA A 17 4.45 26.46 -7.68
N LEU A 18 3.40 25.62 -7.81
CA LEU A 18 2.80 24.93 -6.66
C LEU A 18 3.76 23.94 -6.00
N THR A 19 4.48 23.14 -6.81
CA THR A 19 5.48 22.19 -6.29
C THR A 19 6.57 22.91 -5.48
N LEU A 20 7.05 24.05 -5.98
CA LEU A 20 8.08 24.86 -5.31
C LEU A 20 7.56 25.57 -4.06
N GLU A 21 6.33 26.08 -4.08
CA GLU A 21 5.71 26.72 -2.91
C GLU A 21 5.49 25.74 -1.74
N LEU A 22 5.18 24.48 -2.04
CA LEU A 22 4.92 23.45 -1.04
C LEU A 22 6.18 22.73 -0.54
N GLU A 23 7.32 22.86 -1.22
CA GLU A 23 8.59 22.20 -0.87
C GLU A 23 8.96 22.37 0.62
N PRO A 24 8.92 23.59 1.21
CA PRO A 24 9.28 23.76 2.63
C PRO A 24 8.29 23.08 3.58
N VAL A 25 7.02 22.98 3.17
CA VAL A 25 5.98 22.30 3.96
C VAL A 25 6.20 20.79 3.93
N VAL A 26 6.61 20.22 2.79
CA VAL A 26 6.95 18.81 2.67
C VAL A 26 8.17 18.47 3.52
N GLU A 27 9.20 19.30 3.48
CA GLU A 27 10.39 19.17 4.32
C GLU A 27 10.03 19.14 5.82
N GLU A 28 9.25 20.11 6.30
CA GLU A 28 8.84 20.19 7.69
C GLU A 28 8.02 18.96 8.13
N ASN A 29 7.07 18.52 7.30
CA ASN A 29 6.25 17.35 7.63
C ASN A 29 7.05 16.04 7.55
N MET A 30 8.03 15.94 6.65
CA MET A 30 8.94 14.80 6.59
C MET A 30 9.80 14.73 7.85
N ALA A 31 10.38 15.86 8.29
CA ALA A 31 11.13 15.89 9.54
C ALA A 31 10.26 15.44 10.73
N ARG A 32 9.03 15.96 10.83
CA ARG A 32 8.07 15.59 11.88
C ARG A 32 7.71 14.10 11.84
N HIS A 33 7.51 13.53 10.65
CA HIS A 33 7.20 12.10 10.47
C HIS A 33 8.36 11.22 10.94
N LEU A 34 9.58 11.55 10.52
CA LEU A 34 10.79 10.80 10.89
C LEU A 34 11.09 10.90 12.40
N ASP A 35 10.90 12.08 13.00
CA ASP A 35 11.13 12.28 14.44
C ASP A 35 10.14 11.51 15.33
N THR A 36 8.99 11.11 14.77
CA THR A 36 7.91 10.42 15.49
C THR A 36 7.69 8.98 15.01
N GLU A 37 8.57 8.48 14.15
CA GLU A 37 8.39 7.16 13.54
C GLU A 37 8.56 6.03 14.56
N ASP A 38 7.65 5.06 14.51
CA ASP A 38 7.78 3.78 15.20
C ASP A 38 7.86 2.69 14.13
N ILE A 39 9.09 2.24 13.87
CA ILE A 39 9.35 1.29 12.79
C ILE A 39 8.84 -0.09 13.19
N TRP A 40 8.06 -0.69 12.30
CA TRP A 40 7.59 -2.07 12.40
C TRP A 40 7.89 -2.82 11.10
N PHE A 41 7.84 -4.15 11.16
CA PHE A 41 8.06 -5.01 10.00
C PHE A 41 6.92 -6.00 9.84
N ALA A 42 6.51 -6.26 8.60
CA ALA A 42 5.41 -7.17 8.30
C ALA A 42 5.58 -8.57 8.93
N HIS A 43 6.80 -9.12 8.85
CA HIS A 43 7.09 -10.46 9.36
C HIS A 43 6.94 -10.60 10.88
N ASP A 44 7.02 -9.52 11.66
CA ASP A 44 6.81 -9.57 13.12
C ASP A 44 5.33 -9.89 13.46
N TYR A 45 4.42 -9.81 12.47
CA TYR A 45 2.97 -9.82 12.63
C TYR A 45 2.33 -11.06 12.00
N VAL A 46 3.13 -11.87 11.31
CA VAL A 46 2.69 -13.08 10.60
C VAL A 46 3.01 -14.31 11.44
N PRO A 47 2.02 -15.12 11.84
CA PRO A 47 2.25 -16.31 12.66
C PRO A 47 2.76 -17.48 11.80
N PHE A 48 4.02 -17.41 11.36
CA PHE A 48 4.63 -18.38 10.43
C PHE A 48 4.55 -19.85 10.89
N ASP A 49 4.51 -20.10 12.20
CA ASP A 49 4.33 -21.45 12.76
C ASP A 49 3.02 -22.13 12.35
N ARG A 50 2.03 -21.36 11.87
CA ARG A 50 0.75 -21.88 11.36
C ARG A 50 0.80 -22.24 9.87
N GLY A 51 1.86 -21.85 9.17
CA GLY A 51 2.00 -22.09 7.74
C GLY A 51 2.20 -23.57 7.43
N GLU A 52 1.53 -24.04 6.38
CA GLU A 52 1.73 -25.38 5.84
C GLU A 52 1.79 -25.33 4.30
N ASN A 53 2.44 -26.32 3.69
CA ASN A 53 2.62 -26.35 2.23
C ASN A 53 1.28 -26.52 1.49
N PHE A 54 1.18 -25.91 0.30
CA PHE A 54 0.10 -26.22 -0.67
C PHE A 54 0.37 -27.55 -1.38
N ALA A 55 -0.64 -28.09 -2.09
CA ALA A 55 -0.55 -29.43 -2.69
C ALA A 55 0.64 -29.58 -3.65
N PHE A 56 0.98 -28.51 -4.37
CA PHE A 56 2.13 -28.49 -5.29
C PHE A 56 3.47 -28.81 -4.60
N LEU A 57 3.64 -28.43 -3.33
CA LEU A 57 4.83 -28.70 -2.52
C LEU A 57 4.60 -29.86 -1.52
N GLY A 58 3.66 -30.76 -1.82
CA GLY A 58 3.40 -31.97 -1.04
C GLY A 58 2.57 -31.76 0.24
N GLY A 59 1.91 -30.61 0.38
CA GLY A 59 0.95 -30.38 1.46
C GLY A 59 -0.50 -30.55 0.99
N ARG A 60 -1.37 -29.63 1.41
CA ARG A 60 -2.80 -29.65 1.05
C ARG A 60 -3.25 -28.27 0.63
N ASP A 61 -4.13 -28.21 -0.36
CA ASP A 61 -4.72 -26.95 -0.80
C ASP A 61 -5.73 -26.41 0.21
N TRP A 62 -6.13 -25.16 -0.01
CA TRP A 62 -7.10 -24.48 0.83
C TRP A 62 -8.47 -25.17 0.76
N ASP A 63 -9.17 -25.18 1.89
CA ASP A 63 -10.55 -25.66 2.03
C ASP A 63 -11.27 -24.71 2.99
N PRO A 64 -12.58 -24.41 2.78
CA PRO A 64 -13.33 -23.50 3.64
C PRO A 64 -13.32 -23.85 5.13
N SER A 65 -13.10 -25.12 5.52
CA SER A 65 -12.98 -25.53 6.93
C SER A 65 -11.72 -25.01 7.63
N GLN A 66 -10.74 -24.52 6.87
CA GLN A 66 -9.48 -23.98 7.41
C GLN A 66 -9.66 -22.55 7.92
N ALA A 67 -10.64 -21.80 7.41
CA ALA A 67 -10.95 -20.45 7.86
C ALA A 67 -11.66 -20.48 9.23
N THR A 68 -11.13 -19.73 10.19
CA THR A 68 -11.64 -19.68 11.57
C THR A 68 -12.19 -18.31 11.94
N LEU A 69 -11.77 -17.26 11.23
CA LEU A 69 -12.22 -15.90 11.45
C LEU A 69 -13.65 -15.69 10.94
N PRO A 70 -14.42 -14.78 11.58
CA PRO A 70 -15.71 -14.36 11.05
C PRO A 70 -15.54 -13.73 9.67
N ARG A 71 -16.42 -14.08 8.73
CA ARG A 71 -16.37 -13.61 7.35
C ARG A 71 -16.29 -12.08 7.20
N VAL A 72 -16.95 -11.34 8.08
CA VAL A 72 -16.88 -9.86 8.07
C VAL A 72 -15.45 -9.33 8.24
N ILE A 73 -14.61 -10.05 9.00
CA ILE A 73 -13.21 -9.68 9.24
C ILE A 73 -12.37 -10.01 8.01
N THR A 74 -12.53 -11.21 7.45
CA THR A 74 -11.80 -11.61 6.25
C THR A 74 -12.18 -10.75 5.06
N ASP A 75 -13.48 -10.50 4.82
CA ASP A 75 -13.97 -9.62 3.75
C ASP A 75 -13.34 -8.21 3.87
N ALA A 76 -13.27 -7.65 5.08
CA ALA A 76 -12.64 -6.34 5.32
C ALA A 76 -11.12 -6.36 5.03
N CYS A 77 -10.42 -7.41 5.46
CA CYS A 77 -8.99 -7.60 5.18
C CYS A 77 -8.73 -7.76 3.67
N GLU A 78 -9.57 -8.51 2.96
CA GLU A 78 -9.45 -8.69 1.51
C GLU A 78 -9.67 -7.39 0.75
N ILE A 79 -10.71 -6.62 1.08
CA ILE A 79 -10.95 -5.29 0.50
C ILE A 79 -9.75 -4.39 0.72
N LEU A 80 -9.25 -4.33 1.95
CA LEU A 80 -8.10 -3.49 2.28
C LEU A 80 -6.84 -3.93 1.53
N LEU A 81 -6.60 -5.23 1.41
CA LEU A 81 -5.47 -5.77 0.65
C LEU A 81 -5.57 -5.43 -0.83
N ILE A 82 -6.75 -5.55 -1.45
CA ILE A 82 -6.97 -5.17 -2.85
C ILE A 82 -6.67 -3.68 -3.07
N LEU A 83 -7.10 -2.82 -2.13
CA LEU A 83 -6.82 -1.38 -2.19
C LEU A 83 -5.32 -1.08 -2.04
N LYS A 84 -4.63 -1.73 -1.08
CA LYS A 84 -3.19 -1.54 -0.85
C LYS A 84 -2.34 -2.10 -1.99
N ASP A 85 -2.73 -3.19 -2.64
CA ASP A 85 -2.00 -3.75 -3.80
C ASP A 85 -2.16 -2.88 -5.07
N ASN A 86 -3.16 -2.00 -5.13
CA ASN A 86 -3.27 -0.99 -6.19
C ASN A 86 -2.34 0.21 -6.01
N LEU A 87 -1.39 0.15 -5.06
CA LEU A 87 -0.41 1.19 -4.77
C LEU A 87 0.34 1.67 -6.02
N ALA A 88 0.65 0.77 -6.97
CA ALA A 88 1.32 1.15 -8.21
C ALA A 88 0.54 2.21 -9.01
N GLY A 89 -0.79 2.15 -8.99
CA GLY A 89 -1.66 3.13 -9.64
C GLY A 89 -1.59 4.50 -8.96
N HIS A 90 -1.66 4.52 -7.62
CA HIS A 90 -1.57 5.76 -6.84
C HIS A 90 -0.17 6.39 -6.88
N HIS A 91 0.88 5.57 -6.81
CA HIS A 91 2.26 6.01 -6.95
C HIS A 91 2.48 6.69 -8.31
N ARG A 92 2.05 6.06 -9.41
CA ARG A 92 2.14 6.66 -10.75
C ARG A 92 1.44 8.01 -10.80
N GLU A 93 0.23 8.10 -10.25
CA GLU A 93 -0.56 9.34 -10.27
C GLU A 93 0.13 10.47 -9.50
N LEU A 94 0.66 10.15 -8.33
CA LEU A 94 1.37 11.12 -7.52
C LEU A 94 2.67 11.56 -8.18
N VAL A 95 3.39 10.67 -8.86
CA VAL A 95 4.60 11.03 -9.63
C VAL A 95 4.26 11.92 -10.82
N GLU A 96 3.14 11.69 -11.50
CA GLU A 96 2.69 12.55 -12.60
C GLU A 96 2.34 13.97 -12.11
N HIS A 97 1.86 14.10 -10.87
CA HIS A 97 1.51 15.37 -10.24
C HIS A 97 2.66 16.05 -9.50
N PHE A 98 3.56 15.28 -8.90
CA PHE A 98 4.63 15.73 -8.01
C PHE A 98 5.94 15.07 -8.44
N ILE A 99 6.97 15.88 -8.64
CA ILE A 99 8.28 15.41 -9.12
C ILE A 99 8.89 14.36 -8.17
N LEU A 100 9.66 13.41 -8.72
CA LEU A 100 10.49 12.48 -7.95
C LEU A 100 11.86 13.08 -7.61
N GLU A 101 11.88 14.32 -7.16
CA GLU A 101 13.09 15.06 -6.80
C GLU A 101 12.92 15.72 -5.44
N GLU A 102 14.05 16.09 -4.83
CA GLU A 102 14.09 16.83 -3.57
C GLU A 102 13.25 16.19 -2.44
N TRP A 103 12.52 16.98 -1.65
CA TRP A 103 11.72 16.48 -0.53
C TRP A 103 10.44 15.76 -0.99
N TRP A 104 9.86 16.15 -2.14
CA TRP A 104 8.75 15.41 -2.75
C TRP A 104 9.12 13.96 -3.07
N GLY A 105 10.29 13.74 -3.67
CA GLY A 105 10.78 12.39 -3.97
C GLY A 105 11.02 11.56 -2.72
N ARG A 106 11.55 12.18 -1.65
CA ARG A 106 11.75 11.52 -0.35
C ARG A 106 10.44 11.11 0.30
N TRP A 107 9.47 12.03 0.35
CA TRP A 107 8.15 11.76 0.89
C TRP A 107 7.42 10.67 0.08
N LEU A 108 7.39 10.77 -1.25
CA LEU A 108 6.75 9.77 -2.11
C LEU A 108 7.38 8.39 -1.96
N GLY A 109 8.71 8.31 -1.93
CA GLY A 109 9.41 7.05 -1.72
C GLY A 109 9.08 6.44 -0.36
N ARG A 110 9.05 7.26 0.69
CA ARG A 110 8.74 6.81 2.05
C ARG A 110 7.29 6.33 2.17
N TRP A 111 6.33 7.14 1.74
CA TRP A 111 4.91 6.79 1.73
C TRP A 111 4.67 5.49 0.94
N THR A 112 5.27 5.35 -0.23
CA THR A 112 5.15 4.13 -1.05
C THR A 112 5.69 2.90 -0.31
N ALA A 113 6.84 3.03 0.37
CA ALA A 113 7.41 1.93 1.14
C ALA A 113 6.52 1.50 2.31
N GLU A 114 5.96 2.46 3.05
CA GLU A 114 5.05 2.19 4.17
C GLU A 114 3.74 1.56 3.71
N GLU A 115 3.15 2.07 2.62
CA GLU A 115 1.91 1.52 2.05
C GLU A 115 2.09 0.10 1.52
N HIS A 116 3.25 -0.20 0.93
CA HIS A 116 3.56 -1.55 0.49
C HIS A 116 3.72 -2.52 1.68
N LEU A 117 4.26 -2.05 2.81
CA LEU A 117 4.39 -2.86 4.01
C LEU A 117 3.03 -3.33 4.55
N HIS A 118 1.98 -2.49 4.44
CA HIS A 118 0.60 -2.88 4.75
C HIS A 118 0.11 -4.04 3.87
N ALA A 119 0.33 -3.97 2.55
CA ALA A 119 -0.06 -5.02 1.63
C ALA A 119 0.66 -6.34 1.93
N ILE A 120 1.97 -6.29 2.19
CA ILE A 120 2.78 -7.46 2.54
C ILE A 120 2.23 -8.12 3.82
N ALA A 121 2.05 -7.35 4.90
CA ALA A 121 1.57 -7.89 6.17
C ALA A 121 0.20 -8.57 6.03
N LEU A 122 -0.75 -7.95 5.32
CA LEU A 122 -2.08 -8.52 5.09
C LEU A 122 -2.00 -9.79 4.24
N ARG A 123 -1.25 -9.75 3.13
CA ARG A 123 -1.09 -10.89 2.22
C ARG A 123 -0.46 -12.08 2.92
N GLU A 124 0.66 -11.86 3.60
CA GLU A 124 1.40 -12.90 4.33
C GLU A 124 0.56 -13.48 5.45
N TYR A 125 -0.13 -12.64 6.22
CA TYR A 125 -1.05 -13.13 7.27
C TYR A 125 -2.11 -14.06 6.67
N LEU A 126 -2.86 -13.58 5.67
CA LEU A 126 -3.97 -14.31 5.07
C LEU A 126 -3.56 -15.64 4.44
N VAL A 127 -2.40 -15.69 3.76
CA VAL A 127 -1.91 -16.93 3.13
C VAL A 127 -1.37 -17.93 4.17
N VAL A 128 -0.65 -17.44 5.18
CA VAL A 128 -0.05 -18.30 6.22
C VAL A 128 -1.15 -18.88 7.12
N THR A 129 -2.16 -18.08 7.48
CA THR A 129 -3.26 -18.54 8.35
C THR A 129 -4.37 -19.25 7.60
N ARG A 130 -4.38 -19.19 6.26
CA ARG A 130 -5.39 -19.84 5.41
C ARG A 130 -6.84 -19.41 5.71
N GLU A 131 -6.98 -18.14 6.11
CA GLU A 131 -8.29 -17.56 6.49
C GLU A 131 -9.15 -17.20 5.29
N VAL A 132 -8.57 -17.16 4.08
CA VAL A 132 -9.25 -16.92 2.81
C VAL A 132 -8.68 -17.84 1.74
N ASP A 133 -9.42 -18.03 0.65
CA ASP A 133 -8.91 -18.71 -0.54
C ASP A 133 -7.79 -17.85 -1.18
N PRO A 134 -6.53 -18.30 -1.14
CA PRO A 134 -5.42 -17.51 -1.67
C PRO A 134 -5.50 -17.35 -3.20
N VAL A 135 -6.08 -18.32 -3.92
CA VAL A 135 -6.19 -18.28 -5.38
C VAL A 135 -7.19 -17.23 -5.80
N ALA A 136 -8.41 -17.29 -5.24
CA ALA A 136 -9.45 -16.30 -5.52
C ALA A 136 -8.96 -14.88 -5.17
N ASN A 137 -8.24 -14.74 -4.06
CA ASN A 137 -7.68 -13.46 -3.65
C ASN A 137 -6.60 -12.95 -4.63
N GLU A 138 -5.70 -13.81 -5.13
CA GLU A 138 -4.74 -13.45 -6.19
C GLU A 138 -5.43 -12.99 -7.48
N GLU A 139 -6.45 -13.72 -7.94
CA GLU A 139 -7.19 -13.38 -9.16
C GLU A 139 -7.85 -12.01 -9.08
N VAL A 140 -8.58 -11.71 -8.00
CA VAL A 140 -9.26 -10.42 -7.82
C VAL A 140 -8.27 -9.27 -7.75
N ARG A 141 -7.12 -9.45 -7.08
CA ARG A 141 -6.07 -8.44 -7.00
C ARG A 141 -5.47 -8.13 -8.37
N VAL A 142 -5.12 -9.17 -9.13
CA VAL A 142 -4.61 -9.00 -10.50
C VAL A 142 -5.63 -8.28 -11.37
N GLN A 143 -6.90 -8.67 -11.33
CA GLN A 143 -7.96 -8.01 -12.06
C GLN A 143 -8.13 -6.54 -11.67
N HIS A 144 -8.04 -6.23 -10.37
CA HIS A 144 -8.17 -4.86 -9.87
C HIS A 144 -7.01 -3.96 -10.34
N VAL A 145 -5.76 -4.43 -10.19
CA VAL A 145 -4.58 -3.69 -10.65
C VAL A 145 -4.61 -3.51 -12.17
N MET A 146 -5.01 -4.54 -12.92
CA MET A 146 -5.14 -4.48 -14.40
C MET A 146 -6.22 -3.50 -14.87
N LYS A 147 -7.31 -3.33 -14.11
CA LYS A 147 -8.32 -2.30 -14.40
C LYS A 147 -7.73 -0.89 -14.32
N GLY A 148 -6.71 -0.73 -13.49
CA GLY A 148 -5.95 0.50 -13.30
C GLY A 148 -6.70 1.53 -12.48
N TYR A 149 -5.93 2.48 -11.97
CA TYR A 149 -6.43 3.70 -11.33
C TYR A 149 -6.49 4.81 -12.38
N ARG A 150 -7.67 5.37 -12.63
CA ARG A 150 -7.89 6.49 -13.57
C ARG A 150 -8.27 7.74 -12.76
N ALA A 151 -7.25 8.53 -12.41
CA ALA A 151 -7.43 9.87 -11.86
C ALA A 151 -6.90 10.95 -12.80
N ASP A 152 -6.90 10.68 -14.11
CA ASP A 152 -6.51 11.62 -15.17
C ASP A 152 -7.37 12.90 -15.24
N ALA A 153 -8.37 13.02 -14.37
CA ALA A 153 -9.27 14.15 -14.25
C ALA A 153 -8.91 15.13 -13.12
N TYR A 154 -8.00 14.79 -12.20
CA TYR A 154 -7.67 15.66 -11.07
C TYR A 154 -6.49 16.59 -11.36
N THR A 155 -6.56 17.79 -10.79
CA THR A 155 -5.43 18.72 -10.67
C THR A 155 -4.55 18.36 -9.46
N GLN A 156 -3.35 18.94 -9.34
CA GLN A 156 -2.46 18.70 -8.18
C GLN A 156 -3.14 18.94 -6.83
N VAL A 157 -3.94 19.99 -6.71
CA VAL A 157 -4.66 20.31 -5.47
C VAL A 157 -5.77 19.29 -5.20
N GLU A 158 -6.55 18.93 -6.22
CA GLU A 158 -7.59 17.91 -6.09
C GLU A 158 -7.01 16.55 -5.72
N THR A 159 -5.84 16.19 -6.26
CA THR A 159 -5.10 14.96 -5.91
C THR A 159 -4.68 14.97 -4.44
N LEU A 160 -4.12 16.07 -3.91
CA LEU A 160 -3.79 16.16 -2.48
C LEU A 160 -5.02 16.07 -1.58
N VAL A 161 -6.12 16.75 -1.96
CA VAL A 161 -7.39 16.69 -1.22
C VAL A 161 -7.95 15.27 -1.24
N TYR A 162 -7.96 14.62 -2.40
CA TYR A 162 -8.39 13.23 -2.55
C TYR A 162 -7.58 12.30 -1.66
N MET A 163 -6.24 12.40 -1.71
CA MET A 163 -5.36 11.54 -0.91
C MET A 163 -5.56 11.76 0.59
N ALA A 164 -5.78 13.01 1.04
CA ALA A 164 -6.08 13.29 2.44
C ALA A 164 -7.38 12.62 2.93
N PHE A 165 -8.43 12.60 2.09
CA PHE A 165 -9.67 11.90 2.41
C PHE A 165 -9.53 10.38 2.31
N TYR A 166 -8.82 9.89 1.30
CA TYR A 166 -8.55 8.48 1.09
C TYR A 166 -7.81 7.89 2.29
N GLU A 167 -6.70 8.49 2.71
CA GLU A 167 -5.91 8.03 3.85
C GLU A 167 -6.72 8.06 5.15
N ARG A 168 -7.57 9.09 5.34
CA ARG A 168 -8.46 9.17 6.50
C ARG A 168 -9.55 8.09 6.51
N SER A 169 -9.95 7.60 5.34
CA SER A 169 -10.98 6.56 5.22
C SER A 169 -10.44 5.16 5.54
N LEU A 170 -9.13 4.95 5.38
CA LEU A 170 -8.49 3.67 5.64
C LEU A 170 -8.21 3.50 7.14
N PRO A 171 -8.72 2.44 7.78
CA PRO A 171 -8.43 2.19 9.19
C PRO A 171 -6.94 1.93 9.47
N CYS A 172 -6.16 1.56 8.45
CA CYS A 172 -4.72 1.30 8.51
C CYS A 172 -3.84 2.54 8.63
N SER A 173 -4.32 3.75 8.30
CA SER A 173 -3.48 4.96 8.42
C SER A 173 -3.20 5.34 9.88
N ALA A 174 -3.86 4.69 10.86
CA ALA A 174 -3.72 5.11 12.25
C ALA A 174 -3.60 4.03 13.33
N LYS A 175 -4.07 2.77 13.20
CA LYS A 175 -4.23 1.95 14.45
C LYS A 175 -4.61 0.45 14.38
N ILE A 176 -4.42 -0.28 13.29
CA ILE A 176 -4.95 -1.68 13.25
C ILE A 176 -4.12 -2.69 14.07
N TRP A 177 -2.86 -2.43 14.38
CA TRP A 177 -2.07 -3.39 15.14
C TRP A 177 -1.71 -2.95 16.56
N PRO A 178 -1.82 -3.84 17.56
CA PRO A 178 -1.34 -3.56 18.90
C PRO A 178 0.18 -3.32 18.90
N HIS A 179 0.58 -2.06 19.17
CA HIS A 179 1.97 -1.67 19.32
C HIS A 179 2.66 -2.54 20.38
N ARG A 180 3.58 -3.42 19.94
CA ARG A 180 4.62 -3.98 20.80
C ARG A 180 5.88 -3.19 20.55
N SER A 181 6.12 -2.16 21.35
CA SER A 181 7.35 -1.39 21.34
C SER A 181 8.55 -2.32 21.58
N ARG A 182 9.43 -2.47 20.59
CA ARG A 182 10.78 -3.01 20.80
C ARG A 182 11.75 -1.83 20.81
N SER A 183 12.38 -1.59 21.96
CA SER A 183 13.58 -0.75 22.01
C SER A 183 14.72 -1.48 21.29
N ARG A 184 15.06 -1.05 20.07
CA ARG A 184 16.31 -1.45 19.41
C ARG A 184 17.06 -0.19 19.00
N SER A 185 18.16 0.08 19.71
CA SER A 185 19.19 1.01 19.27
C SER A 185 19.94 0.39 18.09
N TRP A 186 19.96 1.07 16.95
CA TRP A 186 20.83 0.71 15.83
C TRP A 186 22.28 1.13 16.14
N PRO A 187 23.30 0.35 15.77
CA PRO A 187 24.68 0.83 15.77
C PRO A 187 24.85 1.77 14.56
N GLY A 188 25.52 2.91 14.81
CA GLY A 188 25.74 3.98 13.84
C GLY A 188 26.80 3.72 12.78
#